data_AF-A0A0F8JKN8-F1
#
_entry.id   AF-A0A0F8JKN8-F1
#
_cell.length_a   1.000
_cell.length_b   1.000
_cell.length_c   1.000
_cell.angle_alpha   90.00
_cell.angle_beta   90.00
_cell.angle_gamma   90.00
#
_symmetry.space_group_name_H-M   'P 1'
#
loop_
_entity.id
_entity.type
_entity.pdbx_description
1 polymer ?
#
loop_
_entity_poly.entity_id
_entity_poly.type
_entity_poly.pdbx_seq_one_letter_code
_entity_poly.pdbx_strand_id
1 'polypeptide(L)'
;MVHNGYNPHTKQGLGEIIIGRYKCSNCGSTHEEDHSFWEDLKTLLYDSFNNFFQVLRYHNVSYEGISDVMDFIFPRSKSTVLRAFYNGMEKETVPFSENIHMVHYDEQHPKEGRCQKYRLTLLDAKTQTTIADDLFDDKSSETIKEFLRKNLDASEPVFIVTDFDKRYPDILKEIFG
;
A
#
# COMPACT_ATOMS: atom_id res chain seq x y z
N MET A 1 -43.91 -9.03 26.57
CA MET A 1 -42.95 -10.01 26.04
C MET A 1 -42.51 -10.90 27.19
N VAL A 2 -42.29 -12.19 26.97
CA VAL A 2 -41.86 -13.15 28.02
C VAL A 2 -40.51 -13.71 27.64
N HIS A 3 -39.55 -13.62 28.57
CA HIS A 3 -38.22 -14.18 28.39
C HIS A 3 -38.31 -15.70 28.11
N ASN A 4 -37.74 -16.17 27.00
CA ASN A 4 -37.88 -17.54 26.53
C ASN A 4 -36.55 -18.23 26.15
N GLY A 5 -35.42 -17.65 26.53
CA GLY A 5 -34.09 -18.27 26.37
C GLY A 5 -33.02 -17.26 26.01
N TYR A 6 -31.91 -17.75 25.47
CA TYR A 6 -30.78 -16.91 25.06
C TYR A 6 -30.17 -17.42 23.75
N ASN A 7 -29.47 -16.54 23.03
CA ASN A 7 -28.60 -16.90 21.90
C ASN A 7 -27.15 -16.49 22.20
N PRO A 8 -26.18 -17.39 22.06
CA PRO A 8 -24.77 -17.04 22.18
C PRO A 8 -24.24 -16.41 20.88
N HIS A 9 -23.41 -15.38 21.03
CA HIS A 9 -22.68 -14.74 19.95
C HIS A 9 -21.19 -14.83 20.23
N THR A 10 -20.52 -15.75 19.53
CA THR A 10 -19.13 -16.12 19.79
C THR A 10 -18.20 -15.55 18.72
N LYS A 11 -17.05 -15.01 19.14
CA LYS A 11 -15.91 -14.76 18.27
C LYS A 11 -14.68 -15.47 18.82
N GLN A 12 -14.20 -16.46 18.09
CA GLN A 12 -13.02 -17.24 18.47
C GLN A 12 -11.81 -16.34 18.71
N GLY A 13 -11.12 -16.58 19.84
CA GLY A 13 -9.96 -15.82 20.28
C GLY A 13 -10.27 -14.45 20.90
N LEU A 14 -11.55 -14.05 20.94
CA LEU A 14 -11.97 -12.76 21.53
C LEU A 14 -12.93 -12.96 22.71
N GLY A 15 -14.01 -13.71 22.52
CA GLY A 15 -14.99 -13.94 23.57
C GLY A 15 -16.36 -14.36 23.05
N GLU A 16 -17.27 -14.54 24.00
CA GLU A 16 -18.67 -14.88 23.76
C GLU A 16 -19.55 -13.98 24.62
N ILE A 17 -20.68 -13.57 24.06
CA ILE A 17 -21.74 -12.91 24.81
C ILE A 17 -23.05 -13.68 24.66
N ILE A 18 -23.94 -13.50 25.63
CA ILE A 18 -25.23 -14.20 25.68
C ILE A 18 -26.32 -13.14 25.62
N ILE A 19 -27.21 -13.25 24.64
CA ILE A 19 -28.24 -12.26 24.36
C ILE A 19 -29.62 -12.83 24.67
N GLY A 20 -30.45 -12.08 25.40
CA GLY A 20 -31.78 -12.51 25.81
C GLY A 20 -32.73 -12.70 24.63
N ARG A 21 -33.55 -13.75 24.69
CA ARG A 21 -34.65 -13.99 23.76
C ARG A 21 -35.98 -13.84 24.46
N TYR A 22 -36.93 -13.27 23.73
CA TYR A 22 -38.27 -13.01 24.22
C TYR A 22 -39.33 -13.44 23.22
N LYS A 23 -40.39 -14.07 23.71
CA LYS A 23 -41.58 -14.39 22.93
C LYS A 23 -42.67 -13.36 23.17
N CYS A 24 -43.28 -12.86 22.10
CA CYS A 24 -44.46 -12.01 22.19
C CYS A 24 -45.68 -12.87 22.56
N SER A 25 -46.33 -12.55 23.69
CA SER A 25 -47.52 -13.29 24.15
C SER A 25 -48.74 -13.11 23.24
N ASN A 26 -48.78 -12.05 22.43
CA ASN A 26 -49.92 -11.72 21.58
C ASN A 26 -49.85 -12.38 20.20
N CYS A 27 -48.71 -12.29 19.51
CA CYS A 27 -48.54 -12.83 18.15
C CYS A 27 -47.63 -14.07 18.08
N GLY A 28 -47.00 -14.47 19.19
CA GLY A 28 -46.15 -15.66 19.25
C GLY A 28 -44.76 -15.52 18.62
N SER A 29 -44.43 -14.37 18.00
CA SER A 29 -43.10 -14.11 17.42
C SER A 29 -42.00 -14.13 18.49
N THR A 30 -40.79 -14.51 18.09
CA THR A 30 -39.61 -14.45 18.96
C THR A 30 -38.72 -13.30 18.51
N HIS A 31 -38.23 -12.54 19.48
CA HIS A 31 -37.32 -11.43 19.32
C HIS A 31 -36.09 -11.67 20.17
N GLU A 32 -34.98 -11.08 19.76
CA GLU A 32 -33.72 -11.10 20.49
C GLU A 32 -33.42 -9.67 20.96
N GLU A 33 -32.77 -9.53 22.10
CA GLU A 33 -32.20 -8.25 22.54
C GLU A 33 -31.19 -7.72 21.52
N ASP A 34 -31.00 -6.40 21.52
CA ASP A 34 -30.00 -5.79 20.68
C ASP A 34 -28.59 -6.24 21.12
N HIS A 35 -27.77 -6.63 20.15
CA HIS A 35 -26.37 -7.01 20.36
C HIS A 35 -25.42 -6.15 19.52
N SER A 36 -25.89 -4.99 19.04
CA SER A 36 -25.09 -4.07 18.23
C SER A 36 -23.77 -3.70 18.93
N PHE A 37 -23.79 -3.53 20.27
CA PHE A 37 -22.59 -3.24 21.07
C PHE A 37 -21.43 -4.22 20.81
N TRP A 38 -21.73 -5.49 20.53
CA TRP A 38 -20.74 -6.53 20.26
C TRP A 38 -20.11 -6.39 18.89
N GLU A 39 -20.93 -6.06 17.89
CA GLU A 39 -20.47 -5.76 16.55
C GLU A 39 -19.63 -4.49 16.54
N ASP A 40 -20.05 -3.46 17.29
CA ASP A 40 -19.33 -2.20 17.44
C ASP A 40 -17.97 -2.40 18.12
N LEU A 41 -17.92 -3.20 19.20
CA LEU A 41 -16.67 -3.53 19.89
C LEU A 41 -15.68 -4.27 18.98
N LYS A 42 -16.17 -5.25 18.20
CA LYS A 42 -15.34 -5.97 17.22
C LYS A 42 -14.83 -5.05 16.13
N THR A 43 -15.68 -4.15 15.64
CA THR A 43 -15.33 -3.17 14.61
C THR A 43 -14.22 -2.25 15.11
N LEU A 44 -14.41 -1.66 16.30
CA LEU A 44 -13.42 -0.80 16.95
C LEU A 44 -12.06 -1.51 17.14
N LEU A 45 -12.09 -2.77 17.57
CA LEU A 45 -10.87 -3.57 17.73
C LEU A 45 -10.14 -3.77 16.39
N TYR A 46 -10.86 -4.11 15.33
CA TYR A 46 -10.24 -4.35 14.02
C TYR A 46 -9.75 -3.06 13.37
N ASP A 47 -10.44 -1.95 13.55
CA ASP A 47 -9.96 -0.65 13.10
C ASP A 47 -8.69 -0.24 13.84
N SER A 48 -8.60 -0.52 15.14
CA SER A 48 -7.37 -0.32 15.92
C SER A 48 -6.21 -1.17 15.41
N PHE A 49 -6.47 -2.44 15.03
CA PHE A 49 -5.45 -3.28 14.40
C PHE A 49 -5.02 -2.76 13.02
N ASN A 50 -5.93 -2.23 12.22
CA ASN A 50 -5.57 -1.65 10.92
C ASN A 50 -4.61 -0.47 11.08
N ASN A 51 -4.91 0.44 12.01
CA ASN A 51 -4.01 1.56 12.35
C ASN A 51 -2.66 1.06 12.86
N PHE A 52 -2.65 0.04 13.71
CA PHE A 52 -1.43 -0.59 14.20
C PHE A 52 -0.59 -1.19 13.05
N PHE A 53 -1.21 -1.87 12.08
CA PHE A 53 -0.51 -2.40 10.90
C PHE A 53 0.10 -1.29 10.06
N GLN A 54 -0.60 -0.16 9.87
CA GLN A 54 -0.08 0.98 9.13
C GLN A 54 1.20 1.54 9.79
N VAL A 55 1.22 1.69 11.11
CA VAL A 55 2.41 2.14 11.85
C VAL A 55 3.57 1.15 11.68
N LEU A 56 3.32 -0.16 11.80
CA LEU A 56 4.37 -1.16 11.59
C LEU A 56 4.91 -1.15 10.15
N ARG A 57 4.03 -0.97 9.15
CA ARG A 57 4.43 -0.84 7.75
C ARG A 57 5.24 0.43 7.49
N TYR A 58 4.90 1.55 8.14
CA TYR A 58 5.69 2.78 8.11
C TYR A 58 7.11 2.54 8.64
N HIS A 59 7.27 1.70 9.67
CA HIS A 59 8.58 1.26 10.17
C HIS A 59 9.20 0.08 9.41
N ASN A 60 8.75 -0.18 8.18
CA ASN A 60 9.27 -1.23 7.28
C ASN A 60 9.16 -2.67 7.81
N VAL A 61 8.34 -2.95 8.83
CA VAL A 61 8.13 -4.31 9.34
C VAL A 61 7.37 -5.13 8.30
N SER A 62 7.92 -6.27 7.88
CA SER A 62 7.31 -7.11 6.84
C SER A 62 5.92 -7.62 7.27
N TYR A 63 5.04 -7.95 6.31
CA TYR A 63 3.73 -8.53 6.64
C TYR A 63 3.83 -9.87 7.41
N GLU A 64 4.91 -10.62 7.21
CA GLU A 64 5.23 -11.81 8.01
C GLU A 64 5.58 -11.40 9.44
N GLY A 65 6.48 -10.44 9.62
CA GLY A 65 6.84 -9.95 10.95
C GLY A 65 5.65 -9.34 11.72
N ILE A 66 4.71 -8.70 11.02
CA ILE A 66 3.46 -8.24 11.63
C ILE A 66 2.58 -9.45 12.04
N SER A 67 2.51 -10.50 11.21
CA SER A 67 1.81 -11.75 11.55
C SER A 67 2.40 -12.34 12.84
N ASP A 68 3.73 -12.45 12.92
CA ASP A 68 4.44 -12.97 14.10
C ASP A 68 4.14 -12.15 15.35
N VAL A 69 4.11 -10.81 15.25
CA VAL A 69 3.71 -9.94 16.37
C VAL A 69 2.26 -10.18 16.77
N MET A 70 1.36 -10.35 15.80
CA MET A 70 -0.05 -10.57 16.07
C MET A 70 -0.35 -11.94 16.69
N ASP A 71 0.50 -12.95 16.50
CA ASP A 71 0.35 -14.25 17.16
C ASP A 71 0.38 -14.14 18.69
N PHE A 72 1.04 -13.11 19.25
CA PHE A 72 1.05 -12.84 20.70
C PHE A 72 -0.19 -12.09 21.20
N ILE A 73 -0.92 -11.41 20.32
CA ILE A 73 -2.02 -10.50 20.69
C ILE A 73 -3.37 -11.10 20.28
N PHE A 74 -3.54 -11.30 18.97
CA PHE A 74 -4.73 -11.88 18.36
C PHE A 74 -4.31 -12.41 16.97
N PRO A 75 -4.13 -13.72 16.79
CA PRO A 75 -3.50 -14.28 15.59
C PRO A 75 -4.12 -13.77 14.29
N ARG A 76 -3.26 -13.25 13.41
CA ARG A 76 -3.61 -12.76 12.07
C ARG A 76 -2.61 -13.26 11.09
N SER A 77 -3.06 -14.04 10.10
CA SER A 77 -2.18 -14.45 9.01
C SER A 77 -1.62 -13.23 8.26
N LYS A 78 -0.41 -13.37 7.72
CA LYS A 78 0.19 -12.45 6.75
C LYS A 78 -0.82 -11.94 5.71
N SER A 79 -1.62 -12.83 5.13
CA SER A 79 -2.63 -12.49 4.12
C SER A 79 -3.76 -11.61 4.66
N THR A 80 -4.15 -11.80 5.92
CA THR A 80 -5.15 -10.96 6.59
C THR A 80 -4.60 -9.57 6.86
N VAL A 81 -3.37 -9.48 7.36
CA VAL A 81 -2.66 -8.21 7.58
C VAL A 81 -2.53 -7.44 6.25
N LEU A 82 -2.10 -8.13 5.19
CA LEU A 82 -1.94 -7.55 3.86
C LEU A 82 -3.24 -6.90 3.35
N ARG A 83 -4.35 -7.67 3.37
CA ARG A 83 -5.65 -7.18 2.92
C ARG A 83 -6.16 -6.02 3.78
N ALA A 84 -6.00 -6.12 5.10
CA ALA A 84 -6.37 -5.04 6.02
C ALA A 84 -5.62 -3.74 5.71
N PHE A 85 -4.31 -3.83 5.48
CA PHE A 85 -3.48 -2.69 5.13
C PHE A 85 -3.93 -2.04 3.81
N TYR A 86 -4.11 -2.81 2.73
CA TYR A 86 -4.55 -2.27 1.44
C TYR A 86 -5.93 -1.63 1.51
N ASN A 87 -6.90 -2.28 2.18
CA ASN A 87 -8.23 -1.71 2.39
C ASN A 87 -8.17 -0.38 3.16
N GLY A 88 -7.18 -0.20 4.05
CA GLY A 88 -6.92 1.08 4.72
C GLY A 88 -6.37 2.11 3.74
N MET A 89 -5.33 1.74 2.99
CA MET A 89 -4.70 2.64 2.01
C MET A 89 -5.65 3.11 0.90
N GLU A 90 -6.60 2.28 0.46
CA GLU A 90 -7.62 2.65 -0.54
C GLU A 90 -8.58 3.73 -0.03
N LYS A 91 -8.77 3.85 1.29
CA LYS A 91 -9.64 4.86 1.91
C LYS A 91 -8.92 6.18 2.16
N GLU A 92 -7.58 6.17 2.15
CA GLU A 92 -6.80 7.37 2.37
C GLU A 92 -6.94 8.32 1.17
N THR A 93 -7.35 9.55 1.45
CA THR A 93 -7.38 10.60 0.44
C THR A 93 -5.96 11.12 0.24
N VAL A 94 -5.29 10.66 -0.80
CA VAL A 94 -4.03 11.25 -1.23
C VAL A 94 -4.32 12.65 -1.79
N PRO A 95 -3.74 13.73 -1.25
CA PRO A 95 -3.96 15.06 -1.79
C PRO A 95 -3.53 15.09 -3.25
N PHE A 96 -4.45 15.49 -4.12
CA PHE A 96 -4.16 15.70 -5.52
C PHE A 96 -3.26 16.93 -5.64
N SER A 97 -2.02 16.73 -6.09
CA SER A 97 -1.16 17.83 -6.48
C SER A 97 -1.29 18.05 -7.97
N GLU A 98 -1.78 19.22 -8.35
CA GLU A 98 -1.64 19.69 -9.72
C GLU A 98 -0.15 19.90 -10.03
N ASN A 99 0.27 19.55 -11.24
CA ASN A 99 1.64 19.74 -11.76
C ASN A 99 2.74 18.87 -11.12
N ILE A 100 2.47 17.60 -10.81
CA ILE A 100 3.56 16.64 -10.59
C ILE A 100 4.18 16.27 -11.94
N HIS A 101 5.43 16.64 -12.18
CA HIS A 101 6.19 16.15 -13.32
C HIS A 101 6.68 14.73 -13.02
N MET A 102 6.03 13.73 -13.62
CA MET A 102 6.41 12.32 -13.47
C MET A 102 6.95 11.80 -14.79
N VAL A 103 8.09 11.12 -14.72
CA VAL A 103 8.77 10.58 -15.89
C VAL A 103 9.14 9.11 -15.68
N HIS A 104 9.04 8.32 -16.72
CA HIS A 104 9.57 6.96 -16.78
C HIS A 104 10.97 7.00 -17.39
N TYR A 105 11.96 6.51 -16.65
CA TYR A 105 13.33 6.34 -17.11
C TYR A 105 13.63 4.85 -17.30
N ASP A 106 14.05 4.48 -18.51
CA ASP A 106 14.36 3.10 -18.87
C ASP A 106 15.67 3.00 -19.66
N GLU A 107 16.36 1.86 -19.49
CA GLU A 107 17.60 1.52 -20.19
C GLU A 107 17.36 0.34 -21.14
N GLN A 108 17.69 0.51 -22.42
CA GLN A 108 17.72 -0.57 -23.40
C GLN A 108 19.15 -0.86 -23.85
N HIS A 109 19.44 -2.12 -24.18
CA HIS A 109 20.78 -2.58 -24.57
C HIS A 109 20.85 -3.01 -26.05
N PRO A 110 20.57 -2.12 -27.03
CA PRO A 110 20.64 -2.47 -28.45
C PRO A 110 22.09 -2.70 -28.93
N LYS A 111 22.24 -3.27 -30.13
CA LYS A 111 23.54 -3.41 -30.79
C LYS A 111 23.56 -2.64 -32.09
N GLU A 112 24.66 -1.94 -32.35
CA GLU A 112 24.95 -1.32 -33.63
C GLU A 112 26.12 -2.09 -34.27
N GLY A 113 25.79 -2.95 -35.23
CA GLY A 113 26.75 -3.91 -35.78
C GLY A 113 27.25 -4.89 -34.71
N ARG A 114 28.56 -4.87 -34.44
CA ARG A 114 29.20 -5.72 -33.42
C ARG A 114 29.42 -5.00 -32.08
N CYS A 115 29.07 -3.72 -31.99
CA CYS A 115 29.27 -2.93 -30.77
C CYS A 115 27.99 -2.90 -29.94
N GLN A 116 28.14 -3.09 -28.63
CA GLN A 116 27.05 -2.86 -27.67
C GLN A 116 26.79 -1.36 -27.57
N LYS A 117 25.51 -0.99 -27.57
CA LYS A 117 25.06 0.38 -27.32
C LYS A 117 24.05 0.38 -26.17
N TYR A 118 23.81 1.56 -25.63
CA TYR A 118 22.89 1.77 -24.52
C TYR A 118 21.94 2.89 -24.91
N ARG A 119 20.66 2.58 -25.03
CA ARG A 119 19.62 3.55 -25.31
C ARG A 119 19.00 3.97 -23.99
N LEU A 120 19.03 5.26 -23.69
CA LEU A 120 18.44 5.85 -22.50
C LEU A 120 17.19 6.59 -22.92
N THR A 121 16.06 6.26 -22.31
CA THR A 121 14.76 6.82 -22.68
C THR A 121 14.12 7.50 -21.47
N LEU A 122 13.59 8.71 -21.68
CA LEU A 122 12.69 9.41 -20.77
C LEU A 122 11.34 9.59 -21.44
N LEU A 123 10.28 9.20 -20.73
CA LEU A 123 8.90 9.31 -21.19
C LEU A 123 8.05 10.03 -20.16
N ASP A 124 7.28 11.03 -20.60
CA ASP A 124 6.33 11.73 -19.75
C ASP A 124 5.20 10.77 -19.36
N ALA A 125 5.01 10.55 -18.05
CA ALA A 125 4.05 9.56 -17.57
C ALA A 125 2.58 9.93 -17.87
N LYS A 126 2.29 11.22 -18.02
CA LYS A 126 0.92 11.72 -18.26
C LYS A 126 0.58 11.72 -19.73
N THR A 127 1.44 12.29 -20.58
CA THR A 127 1.18 12.42 -22.02
C THR A 127 1.61 11.18 -22.80
N GLN A 128 2.41 10.30 -22.19
CA GLN A 128 3.03 9.13 -22.82
C GLN A 128 3.94 9.51 -24.01
N THR A 129 4.44 10.75 -24.02
CA THR A 129 5.35 11.23 -25.06
C THR A 129 6.80 11.05 -24.64
N THR A 130 7.65 10.66 -25.57
CA THR A 130 9.10 10.62 -25.37
C THR A 130 9.64 12.04 -25.17
N ILE A 131 10.27 12.26 -24.01
CA ILE A 131 11.00 13.50 -23.69
C ILE A 131 12.38 13.44 -24.33
N ALA A 132 13.07 12.30 -24.17
CA ALA A 132 14.39 12.06 -24.74
C ALA A 132 14.58 10.56 -25.02
N ASP A 133 15.29 10.25 -26.11
CA ASP A 133 15.66 8.89 -26.49
C ASP A 133 17.01 8.92 -27.21
N ASP A 134 18.09 8.84 -26.43
CA ASP A 134 19.47 9.01 -26.92
C ASP A 134 20.23 7.67 -26.84
N LEU A 135 21.16 7.46 -27.79
CA LEU A 135 21.99 6.25 -27.89
C LEU A 135 23.44 6.57 -27.47
N PHE A 136 23.99 5.77 -26.57
CA PHE A 136 25.30 5.94 -25.97
C PHE A 136 26.20 4.71 -26.14
N ASP A 137 27.51 4.92 -26.06
CA ASP A 137 28.53 3.87 -26.11
C ASP A 137 28.73 3.16 -24.76
N ASP A 138 28.35 3.79 -23.66
CA ASP A 138 28.39 3.24 -22.32
C ASP A 138 27.13 3.59 -21.51
N LYS A 139 27.00 2.97 -20.33
CA LYS A 139 25.97 3.26 -19.34
C LYS A 139 26.56 3.56 -17.96
N SER A 140 27.67 4.29 -17.96
CA SER A 140 28.28 4.75 -16.72
C SER A 140 27.32 5.66 -15.94
N SER A 141 27.51 5.77 -14.63
CA SER A 141 26.71 6.66 -13.80
C SER A 141 26.77 8.10 -14.31
N GLU A 142 27.90 8.52 -14.86
CA GLU A 142 28.17 9.84 -15.43
C GLU A 142 27.34 10.08 -16.69
N THR A 143 27.30 9.12 -17.62
CA THR A 143 26.44 9.18 -18.81
C THR A 143 24.96 9.32 -18.43
N ILE A 144 24.51 8.55 -17.43
CA ILE A 144 23.13 8.63 -16.93
C ILE A 144 22.88 10.01 -16.30
N LYS A 145 23.80 10.50 -15.45
CA LYS A 145 23.69 11.83 -14.81
C LYS A 145 23.59 12.95 -15.83
N GLU A 146 24.45 12.95 -16.85
CA GLU A 146 24.44 13.95 -17.92
C GLU A 146 23.15 13.89 -18.73
N PHE A 147 22.69 12.69 -19.08
CA PHE A 147 21.43 12.50 -19.79
C PHE A 147 20.23 13.04 -18.99
N LEU A 148 20.14 12.73 -17.70
CA LEU A 148 19.05 13.21 -16.84
C LEU A 148 19.11 14.74 -16.66
N ARG A 149 20.30 15.32 -16.36
CA ARG A 149 20.48 16.78 -16.19
C ARG A 149 20.17 17.57 -17.45
N LYS A 150 20.45 17.00 -18.62
CA LYS A 150 20.17 17.63 -19.92
C LYS A 150 18.66 17.74 -20.18
N ASN A 151 17.89 16.76 -19.72
CA ASN A 151 16.49 16.58 -20.12
C ASN A 151 15.47 16.87 -19.02
N LEU A 152 15.90 16.98 -17.76
CA LEU A 152 15.05 17.28 -16.60
C LEU A 152 15.52 18.55 -15.90
N ASP A 153 14.57 19.35 -15.42
CA ASP A 153 14.85 20.52 -14.59
C ASP A 153 14.97 20.11 -13.13
N ALA A 154 16.19 20.20 -12.57
CA ALA A 154 16.45 19.87 -11.17
C ALA A 154 15.94 20.94 -10.18
N SER A 155 15.46 22.08 -10.66
CA SER A 155 14.82 23.10 -9.82
C SER A 155 13.34 22.81 -9.53
N GLU A 156 12.73 21.90 -10.28
CA GLU A 156 11.35 21.46 -10.08
C GLU A 156 11.29 20.04 -9.48
N PRO A 157 10.33 19.75 -8.58
CA PRO A 157 10.12 18.39 -8.09
C PRO A 157 9.74 17.44 -9.23
N VAL A 158 10.59 16.44 -9.49
CA VAL A 158 10.34 15.41 -10.50
C VAL A 158 10.25 14.02 -9.86
N PHE A 159 9.25 13.24 -10.25
CA PHE A 159 9.09 11.85 -9.82
C PHE A 159 9.59 10.93 -10.93
N ILE A 160 10.71 10.24 -10.68
CA ILE A 160 11.33 9.36 -11.66
C ILE A 160 10.99 7.92 -11.33
N VAL A 161 10.28 7.26 -12.23
CA VAL A 161 9.98 5.83 -12.17
C VAL A 161 11.02 5.10 -12.98
N THR A 162 11.78 4.23 -12.35
CA THR A 162 12.83 3.43 -12.99
C THR A 162 12.89 2.03 -12.39
N ASP A 163 13.80 1.18 -12.90
CA ASP A 163 14.06 -0.13 -12.33
C ASP A 163 14.81 -0.03 -10.98
N PHE A 164 15.16 -1.17 -10.40
CA PHE A 164 15.79 -1.23 -9.09
C PHE A 164 17.33 -1.32 -9.15
N ASP A 165 17.98 -0.72 -10.16
CA ASP A 165 19.43 -0.64 -10.21
C ASP A 165 19.97 0.08 -8.96
N LYS A 166 20.89 -0.61 -8.27
CA LYS A 166 21.53 -0.14 -7.04
C LYS A 166 22.28 1.18 -7.17
N ARG A 167 22.58 1.64 -8.39
CA ARG A 167 23.30 2.89 -8.66
C ARG A 167 22.39 4.12 -8.62
N TYR A 168 21.08 3.96 -8.86
CA TYR A 168 20.18 5.10 -8.97
C TYR A 168 20.07 5.96 -7.72
N PRO A 169 20.02 5.40 -6.49
CA PRO A 169 19.96 6.25 -5.29
C PRO A 169 21.09 7.27 -5.24
N ASP A 170 22.33 6.86 -5.55
CA ASP A 170 23.49 7.76 -5.54
C ASP A 170 23.45 8.75 -6.72
N ILE A 171 23.12 8.26 -7.92
CA ILE A 171 22.98 9.09 -9.14
C ILE A 171 21.94 10.20 -8.93
N LEU A 172 20.75 9.85 -8.46
CA LEU A 172 19.63 10.77 -8.30
C LEU A 172 19.91 11.78 -7.18
N LYS A 173 20.52 11.34 -6.08
CA LYS A 173 20.95 12.21 -4.99
C LYS A 173 21.95 13.27 -5.47
N GLU A 174 22.91 12.90 -6.32
CA GLU A 174 23.86 13.87 -6.89
C GLU A 174 23.24 14.88 -7.86
N ILE A 175 22.08 14.58 -8.45
CA ILE A 175 21.41 15.48 -9.40
C ILE A 175 20.42 16.40 -8.67
N PHE A 176 19.65 15.86 -7.74
CA PHE A 176 18.48 16.54 -7.15
C PHE A 176 18.63 16.90 -5.66
N GLY A 177 19.69 16.43 -4.97
CA GLY A 177 19.99 16.79 -3.57
C GLY A 177 19.71 15.67 -2.56
#